data_AF-A0A377WDF8-F1
#
_entry.id   AF-A0A377WDF8-F1
#
_cell.length_a   1.000
_cell.length_b   1.000
_cell.length_c   1.000
_cell.angle_alpha   90.00
_cell.angle_beta   90.00
_cell.angle_gamma   90.00
#
_symmetry.space_group_name_H-M   'P 1'
#
loop_
_entity.id
_entity.type
_entity.pdbx_description
1 polymer ?
#
loop_
_entity_poly.entity_id
_entity_poly.type
_entity_poly.pdbx_seq_one_letter_code
_entity_poly.pdbx_strand_id
1 'polypeptide(L)'
;MKHVIILQGDKAWLDVGSEAWRLPVPIVKTSEGWRFDMAAGEEEILTRAIGRNELSAIAAMHAYVDAQQDYYHLNHRWAQKIISSEGKKDGLYWPTSPGEAPSPLGPAFSPTVPGSGYHGYRFRIIAGRDDQSVALLAWPIAWGETGVMSFMIDQQDRVYQANLGEESAAKAQEITRFTPDADAGWQVAEP
;
A
#
# COMPACT_ATOMS: atom_id res chain seq x y z
N MET A 1 15.24 23.26 -18.69
CA MET A 1 15.15 21.88 -18.18
C MET A 1 16.57 21.34 -18.08
N LYS A 2 17.02 20.89 -16.91
CA LYS A 2 18.38 20.34 -16.73
C LYS A 2 18.32 18.84 -16.99
N HIS A 3 19.26 18.35 -17.80
CA HIS A 3 19.49 16.94 -18.04
C HIS A 3 20.97 16.65 -17.84
N VAL A 4 21.31 15.62 -17.08
CA VAL A 4 22.70 15.25 -16.80
C VAL A 4 22.87 13.76 -17.00
N ILE A 5 23.94 13.37 -17.70
CA ILE A 5 24.36 11.96 -17.77
C ILE A 5 25.37 11.74 -16.65
N ILE A 6 25.05 10.80 -15.76
CA ILE A 6 25.94 10.36 -14.68
C ILE A 6 26.61 9.07 -15.12
N LEU A 7 27.93 9.09 -15.30
CA LEU A 7 28.73 7.92 -15.69
C LEU A 7 29.28 7.20 -14.44
N GLN A 8 29.18 5.87 -14.40
CA GLN A 8 29.89 5.02 -13.44
C GLN A 8 30.42 3.77 -14.15
N GLY A 9 31.71 3.78 -14.49
CA GLY A 9 32.34 2.69 -15.23
C GLY A 9 31.67 2.47 -16.60
N ASP A 10 31.17 1.26 -16.81
CA ASP A 10 30.47 0.85 -18.04
C ASP A 10 28.94 1.05 -17.97
N LYS A 11 28.45 1.79 -16.96
CA LYS A 11 27.04 2.20 -16.82
C LYS A 11 26.91 3.73 -16.81
N ALA A 12 25.76 4.21 -17.27
CA ALA A 12 25.37 5.60 -17.16
C ALA A 12 23.87 5.74 -16.86
N TRP A 13 23.48 6.88 -16.29
CA TRP A 13 22.07 7.20 -16.01
C TRP A 13 21.75 8.62 -16.45
N LEU A 14 20.49 8.84 -16.82
CA LEU A 14 19.97 10.16 -17.15
C LEU A 14 19.20 10.73 -15.95
N ASP A 15 19.71 11.83 -15.40
CA ASP A 15 19.01 12.62 -14.40
C ASP A 15 18.27 13.78 -15.07
N VAL A 16 17.02 13.99 -14.67
CA VAL A 16 16.12 14.98 -15.27
C VAL A 16 15.52 15.90 -14.21
N GLY A 17 15.49 17.20 -14.50
CA GLY A 17 14.80 18.19 -13.67
C GLY A 17 15.66 18.74 -12.53
N SER A 18 15.04 19.57 -11.68
CA SER A 18 15.68 20.17 -10.50
C SER A 18 15.93 19.14 -9.40
N GLU A 19 15.02 18.18 -9.27
CA GLU A 19 15.07 17.10 -8.26
C GLU A 19 16.03 15.96 -8.64
N ALA A 20 16.75 16.09 -9.75
CA ALA A 20 17.63 15.04 -10.28
C ALA A 20 16.95 13.66 -10.34
N TRP A 21 15.70 13.62 -10.82
CA TRP A 21 14.98 12.36 -10.97
C TRP A 21 15.73 11.48 -11.96
N ARG A 22 16.13 10.29 -11.50
CA ARG A 22 16.88 9.34 -12.30
C ARG A 22 15.94 8.49 -13.16
N LEU A 23 16.11 8.54 -14.48
CA LEU A 23 15.43 7.62 -15.38
C LEU A 23 15.78 6.17 -14.98
N PRO A 24 14.78 5.29 -14.76
CA PRO A 24 15.02 3.92 -14.30
C PRO A 24 15.60 3.01 -15.38
N VAL A 25 15.84 3.51 -16.60
CA VAL A 25 16.43 2.73 -17.70
C VAL A 25 17.93 3.08 -17.78
N PRO A 26 18.83 2.20 -17.29
CA PRO A 26 20.26 2.47 -17.35
C PRO A 26 20.78 2.42 -18.79
N ILE A 27 21.88 3.12 -19.03
CA ILE A 27 22.65 3.07 -20.27
C ILE A 27 23.87 2.22 -19.98
N VAL A 28 24.17 1.24 -20.84
CA VAL A 28 25.31 0.35 -20.70
C VAL A 28 26.26 0.50 -21.87
N LYS A 29 27.56 0.40 -21.60
CA LYS A 29 28.61 0.40 -22.62
C LYS A 29 28.77 -1.01 -23.18
N THR A 30 28.76 -1.12 -24.51
CA THR A 30 29.01 -2.34 -25.27
C THR A 30 30.18 -2.12 -26.22
N SER A 31 30.55 -3.16 -26.97
CA SER A 31 31.52 -3.05 -28.07
C SER A 31 31.08 -2.11 -29.20
N GLU A 32 29.78 -1.85 -29.34
CA GLU A 32 29.18 -1.02 -30.39
C GLU A 32 28.91 0.42 -29.93
N GLY A 33 29.13 0.72 -28.65
CA GLY A 33 28.89 2.03 -28.06
C GLY A 33 27.97 1.95 -26.85
N TRP A 34 27.27 3.05 -26.55
CA TRP A 34 26.35 3.11 -25.42
C TRP A 34 24.92 2.85 -25.89
N ARG A 35 24.17 2.02 -25.16
CA ARG A 35 22.75 1.77 -25.43
C ARG A 35 21.97 1.65 -24.14
N PHE A 36 20.66 1.89 -24.21
CA PHE A 36 19.78 1.57 -23.09
C PHE A 36 19.71 0.05 -22.86
N ASP A 37 19.72 -0.33 -21.58
CA ASP A 37 19.41 -1.67 -21.14
C ASP A 37 17.93 -1.73 -20.72
N MET A 38 17.10 -2.12 -21.68
CA MET A 38 15.65 -2.16 -21.49
C MET A 38 15.21 -3.23 -20.49
N ALA A 39 15.93 -4.35 -20.41
CA ALA A 39 15.61 -5.43 -19.48
C ALA A 39 15.87 -4.99 -18.03
N ALA A 40 17.03 -4.40 -17.76
CA ALA A 40 17.31 -3.79 -16.46
C ALA A 40 16.36 -2.62 -16.15
N GLY A 41 15.92 -1.88 -17.18
CA GLY A 41 14.94 -0.82 -17.04
C GLY A 41 13.56 -1.31 -16.62
N GLU A 42 13.09 -2.42 -17.18
CA GLU A 42 11.81 -3.05 -16.81
C GLU A 42 11.83 -3.49 -15.33
N GLU A 43 12.89 -4.17 -14.90
CA GLU A 43 13.07 -4.61 -13.51
C GLU A 43 13.06 -3.43 -12.54
N GLU A 44 13.83 -2.37 -12.80
CA GLU A 44 13.87 -1.17 -11.95
C GLU A 44 12.52 -0.43 -11.91
N ILE A 45 11.81 -0.34 -13.04
CA ILE A 45 10.47 0.27 -13.08
C ILE A 45 9.51 -0.51 -12.18
N LEU A 46 9.54 -1.84 -12.28
CA LEU A 46 8.72 -2.72 -11.46
C LEU A 46 9.05 -2.56 -9.97
N THR A 47 10.33 -2.63 -9.60
CA THR A 47 10.79 -2.43 -8.21
C THR A 47 10.32 -1.09 -7.66
N ARG A 48 10.45 0.00 -8.41
CA ARG A 48 9.96 1.32 -7.98
C ARG A 48 8.44 1.39 -7.88
N ALA A 49 7.71 0.70 -8.75
CA ALA A 49 6.25 0.65 -8.69
C ALA A 49 5.78 -0.09 -7.44
N ILE A 50 6.36 -1.26 -7.16
CA ILE A 50 6.14 -2.04 -5.93
C ILE A 50 6.41 -1.18 -4.70
N GLY A 51 7.58 -0.53 -4.61
CA GLY A 51 7.91 0.31 -3.45
C GLY A 51 6.93 1.46 -3.24
N ARG A 52 6.48 2.13 -4.31
CA ARG A 52 5.46 3.19 -4.20
C ARG A 52 4.09 2.66 -3.76
N ASN A 53 3.70 1.49 -4.25
CA ASN A 53 2.44 0.85 -3.87
C ASN A 53 2.46 0.44 -2.39
N GLU A 54 3.55 -0.15 -1.93
CA GLU A 54 3.76 -0.53 -0.53
C GLU A 54 3.70 0.68 0.41
N LEU A 55 4.40 1.76 0.08
CA LEU A 55 4.32 3.02 0.84
C LEU A 55 2.89 3.60 0.84
N SER A 56 2.17 3.50 -0.29
CA SER A 56 0.78 3.96 -0.37
C SER A 56 -0.16 3.10 0.48
N ALA A 57 0.12 1.79 0.57
CA ALA A 57 -0.63 0.88 1.43
C ALA A 57 -0.39 1.20 2.92
N ILE A 58 0.86 1.42 3.32
CA ILE A 58 1.21 1.84 4.69
C ILE A 58 0.51 3.16 5.04
N ALA A 59 0.56 4.16 4.16
CA ALA A 59 -0.16 5.42 4.36
C ALA A 59 -1.69 5.22 4.52
N ALA A 60 -2.28 4.33 3.73
CA ALA A 60 -3.70 3.99 3.85
C ALA A 60 -4.03 3.28 5.17
N MET A 61 -3.10 2.50 5.72
CA MET A 61 -3.28 1.83 7.01
C MET A 61 -3.30 2.83 8.17
N HIS A 62 -2.46 3.85 8.16
CA HIS A 62 -2.52 4.96 9.13
C HIS A 62 -3.84 5.73 9.00
N ALA A 63 -4.25 6.09 7.78
CA ALA A 63 -5.52 6.75 7.54
C ALA A 63 -6.74 5.91 8.00
N TYR A 64 -6.63 4.59 7.94
CA TYR A 64 -7.65 3.69 8.51
C TYR A 64 -7.75 3.80 10.03
N VAL A 65 -6.63 3.92 10.74
CA VAL A 65 -6.62 4.08 12.21
C VAL A 65 -7.30 5.39 12.59
N ASP A 66 -6.93 6.49 11.94
CA ASP A 66 -7.57 7.80 12.13
C ASP A 66 -9.09 7.72 11.89
N ALA A 67 -9.49 7.10 10.77
CA ALA A 67 -10.90 6.96 10.43
C ALA A 67 -11.68 6.08 11.40
N GLN A 68 -11.07 5.03 11.96
CA GLN A 68 -11.69 4.21 12.99
C GLN A 68 -11.91 5.00 14.28
N GLN A 69 -10.96 5.85 14.68
CA GLN A 69 -11.09 6.72 15.85
C GLN A 69 -12.25 7.71 15.66
N ASP A 70 -12.31 8.37 14.51
CA ASP A 70 -13.42 9.28 14.16
C ASP A 70 -14.78 8.57 14.16
N TYR A 71 -14.84 7.38 13.57
CA TYR A 71 -16.06 6.59 13.57
C TYR A 71 -16.47 6.18 14.99
N TYR A 72 -15.52 5.81 15.85
CA TYR A 72 -15.77 5.46 17.24
C TYR A 72 -16.26 6.66 18.05
N HIS A 73 -15.72 7.86 17.85
CA HIS A 73 -16.20 9.07 18.51
C HIS A 73 -17.66 9.38 18.19
N LEU A 74 -18.10 9.08 16.97
CA LEU A 74 -19.47 9.32 16.52
C LEU A 74 -20.46 8.20 16.92
N ASN A 75 -19.99 6.94 16.96
CA ASN A 75 -20.87 5.78 17.07
C ASN A 75 -20.66 4.95 18.35
N HIS A 76 -19.63 5.26 19.14
CA HIS A 76 -19.19 4.48 20.32
C HIS A 76 -18.97 2.99 20.04
N ARG A 77 -18.60 2.66 18.80
CA ARG A 77 -18.29 1.31 18.33
C ARG A 77 -17.35 1.40 17.12
N TRP A 78 -16.55 0.37 16.89
CA TRP A 78 -15.68 0.28 15.73
C TRP A 78 -16.43 -0.09 14.45
N ALA A 79 -16.01 0.47 13.32
CA ALA A 79 -16.54 0.09 12.03
C ALA A 79 -16.06 -1.32 11.66
N GLN A 80 -16.98 -2.14 11.15
CA GLN A 80 -16.68 -3.51 10.67
C GLN A 80 -16.56 -3.57 9.15
N LYS A 81 -16.72 -2.43 8.47
CA LYS A 81 -16.68 -2.30 7.02
C LYS A 81 -15.86 -1.07 6.63
N ILE A 82 -15.08 -1.21 5.57
CA ILE A 82 -14.41 -0.05 4.95
C ILE A 82 -15.44 0.79 4.19
N ILE A 83 -16.27 0.14 3.36
CA ILE A 83 -17.32 0.80 2.58
C ILE A 83 -18.67 0.50 3.23
N SER A 84 -19.45 1.54 3.49
CA SER A 84 -20.80 1.38 4.04
C SER A 84 -21.72 0.66 3.06
N SER A 85 -22.69 -0.07 3.60
CA SER A 85 -23.78 -0.61 2.79
C SER A 85 -24.60 0.52 2.16
N GLU A 86 -25.24 0.25 1.03
CA GLU A 86 -26.02 1.24 0.28
C GLU A 86 -27.04 1.96 1.18
N GLY A 87 -27.00 3.30 1.15
CA GLY A 87 -27.85 4.17 1.96
C GLY A 87 -27.56 4.18 3.47
N LYS A 88 -26.53 3.47 3.94
CA LYS A 88 -26.13 3.40 5.36
C LYS A 88 -24.81 4.11 5.61
N LYS A 89 -24.55 4.36 6.90
CA LYS A 89 -23.29 4.89 7.45
C LYS A 89 -22.71 3.90 8.45
N ASP A 90 -22.56 2.64 8.03
CA ASP A 90 -22.13 1.51 8.85
C ASP A 90 -20.70 1.02 8.54
N GLY A 91 -19.97 1.78 7.74
CA GLY A 91 -18.56 1.60 7.44
C GLY A 91 -17.81 2.94 7.47
N LEU A 92 -16.51 2.91 7.15
CA LEU A 92 -15.65 4.09 7.23
C LEU A 92 -15.83 5.08 6.07
N TYR A 93 -16.33 4.62 4.93
CA TYR A 93 -16.64 5.43 3.76
C TYR A 93 -18.13 5.36 3.41
N TRP A 94 -18.70 6.50 3.04
CA TRP A 94 -19.99 6.64 2.35
C TRP A 94 -19.96 7.90 1.48
N PRO A 95 -20.65 7.90 0.32
CA PRO A 95 -20.81 9.12 -0.48
C PRO A 95 -21.62 10.15 0.31
N THR A 96 -21.21 11.42 0.26
CA THR A 96 -21.86 12.51 0.98
C THR A 96 -22.39 13.56 0.02
N SER A 97 -23.55 14.13 0.36
CA SER A 97 -24.10 15.28 -0.37
C SER A 97 -23.53 16.60 0.16
N PRO A 98 -23.55 17.69 -0.62
CA PRO A 98 -23.12 19.01 -0.14
C PRO A 98 -23.85 19.41 1.15
N GLY A 99 -23.09 19.75 2.20
CA GLY A 99 -23.62 20.13 3.51
C GLY A 99 -23.85 18.97 4.50
N GLU A 100 -23.62 17.73 4.08
CA GLU A 100 -23.66 16.56 4.95
C GLU A 100 -22.31 16.36 5.68
N ALA A 101 -22.34 15.78 6.88
CA ALA A 101 -21.12 15.41 7.58
C ALA A 101 -20.30 14.40 6.76
N PRO A 102 -19.00 14.64 6.55
CA PRO A 102 -18.13 13.76 5.77
C PRO A 102 -18.02 12.37 6.40
N SER A 103 -17.75 11.36 5.56
CA SER A 103 -17.30 10.05 6.04
C SER A 103 -15.89 10.12 6.62
N PRO A 104 -15.55 9.30 7.64
CA PRO A 104 -14.21 9.25 8.22
C PRO A 104 -13.10 9.03 7.19
N LEU A 105 -13.29 8.09 6.27
CA LEU A 105 -12.47 7.98 5.07
C LEU A 105 -13.10 8.85 3.99
N GLY A 106 -12.39 9.89 3.54
CA GLY A 106 -12.85 10.77 2.47
C GLY A 106 -12.89 10.10 1.08
N PRO A 107 -13.37 10.81 0.04
CA PRO A 107 -13.55 10.26 -1.31
C PRO A 107 -12.26 9.80 -2.00
N ALA A 108 -11.09 10.23 -1.52
CA ALA A 108 -9.79 9.73 -1.99
C ALA A 108 -9.63 8.21 -1.79
N PHE A 109 -10.37 7.62 -0.85
CA PHE A 109 -10.38 6.18 -0.57
C PHE A 109 -11.56 5.45 -1.22
N SER A 110 -12.34 6.14 -2.07
CA SER A 110 -13.41 5.53 -2.85
C SER A 110 -12.80 4.66 -3.95
N PRO A 111 -13.01 3.33 -3.95
CA PRO A 111 -12.55 2.52 -5.07
C PRO A 111 -13.38 2.88 -6.31
N THR A 112 -12.71 3.05 -7.45
CA THR A 112 -13.36 3.28 -8.75
C THR A 112 -14.14 2.05 -9.21
N VAL A 113 -13.71 0.85 -8.78
CA VAL A 113 -14.39 -0.42 -9.02
C VAL A 113 -14.40 -1.23 -7.71
N PRO A 114 -15.55 -1.72 -7.24
CA PRO A 114 -15.62 -2.54 -6.03
C PRO A 114 -14.64 -3.73 -6.09
N GLY A 115 -13.80 -3.88 -5.06
CA GLY A 115 -12.83 -4.97 -4.99
C GLY A 115 -11.59 -4.80 -5.87
N SER A 116 -11.37 -3.65 -6.53
CA SER A 116 -10.16 -3.37 -7.30
C SER A 116 -8.91 -3.18 -6.45
N GLY A 117 -9.06 -3.04 -5.14
CA GLY A 117 -7.98 -2.60 -4.25
C GLY A 117 -7.63 -1.12 -4.41
N TYR A 118 -6.67 -0.66 -3.61
CA TYR A 118 -6.14 0.71 -3.59
C TYR A 118 -4.63 0.63 -3.80
N HIS A 119 -4.11 1.31 -4.83
CA HIS A 119 -2.68 1.27 -5.22
C HIS A 119 -2.08 -0.14 -5.30
N GLY A 120 -2.80 -1.09 -5.90
CA GLY A 120 -2.31 -2.47 -6.05
C GLY A 120 -2.50 -3.37 -4.82
N TYR A 121 -3.14 -2.87 -3.76
CA TYR A 121 -3.34 -3.60 -2.51
C TYR A 121 -4.81 -3.86 -2.21
N ARG A 122 -5.10 -5.04 -1.65
CA ARG A 122 -6.39 -5.38 -1.03
C ARG A 122 -6.32 -5.09 0.45
N PHE A 123 -7.45 -4.70 1.02
CA PHE A 123 -7.59 -4.38 2.45
C PHE A 123 -8.78 -5.12 3.02
N ARG A 124 -8.63 -5.63 4.25
CA ARG A 124 -9.69 -6.29 4.99
C ARG A 124 -9.59 -5.97 6.47
N ILE A 125 -10.72 -5.61 7.06
CA ILE A 125 -10.83 -5.47 8.51
C ILE A 125 -10.84 -6.87 9.11
N ILE A 126 -9.99 -7.09 10.10
CA ILE A 126 -9.87 -8.34 10.86
C ILE A 126 -10.09 -8.05 12.35
N ALA A 127 -10.28 -9.10 13.15
CA ALA A 127 -10.38 -8.95 14.60
C ALA A 127 -9.07 -8.39 15.17
N GLY A 128 -9.15 -7.49 16.14
CA GLY A 128 -7.98 -7.01 16.88
C GLY A 128 -7.45 -8.06 17.86
N ARG A 129 -6.53 -7.64 18.74
CA ARG A 129 -5.98 -8.51 19.80
C ARG A 129 -7.07 -9.02 20.72
N ASP A 130 -7.99 -8.13 21.08
CA ASP A 130 -9.14 -8.40 21.93
C ASP A 130 -10.42 -8.43 21.08
N ASP A 131 -11.45 -9.15 21.54
CA ASP A 131 -12.71 -9.33 20.78
C ASP A 131 -13.52 -8.04 20.57
N GLN A 132 -13.11 -6.94 21.21
CA GLN A 132 -13.72 -5.62 21.08
C GLN A 132 -12.88 -4.65 20.23
N SER A 133 -11.71 -5.05 19.74
CA SER A 133 -10.86 -4.22 18.89
C SER A 133 -10.86 -4.68 17.44
N VAL A 134 -10.43 -3.80 16.55
CA VAL A 134 -10.34 -4.03 15.11
C VAL A 134 -8.93 -3.76 14.64
N ALA A 135 -8.55 -4.45 13.57
CA ALA A 135 -7.28 -4.26 12.89
C ALA A 135 -7.50 -4.31 11.38
N LEU A 136 -6.48 -3.93 10.61
CA LEU A 136 -6.50 -3.99 9.16
C LEU A 136 -5.39 -4.91 8.66
N LEU A 137 -5.73 -5.78 7.72
CA LEU A 137 -4.81 -6.58 6.94
C LEU A 137 -4.76 -6.01 5.51
N ALA A 138 -3.56 -5.87 4.97
CA ALA A 138 -3.33 -5.51 3.59
C ALA A 138 -2.41 -6.51 2.90
N TRP A 139 -2.68 -6.84 1.64
CA TRP A 139 -1.85 -7.74 0.83
C TRP A 139 -1.90 -7.35 -0.65
N PRO A 140 -0.86 -7.64 -1.44
CA PRO A 140 -0.84 -7.27 -2.85
C PRO A 140 -1.93 -8.00 -3.63
N ILE A 141 -2.49 -7.35 -4.65
CA ILE A 141 -3.44 -7.96 -5.58
C ILE A 141 -2.75 -9.08 -6.36
N ALA A 142 -1.53 -8.82 -6.81
CA ALA A 142 -0.64 -9.74 -7.50
C ALA A 142 0.75 -9.63 -6.87
N TRP A 143 1.18 -10.69 -6.17
CA TRP A 143 2.49 -10.75 -5.52
C TRP A 143 3.60 -10.69 -6.58
N GLY A 144 4.66 -9.94 -6.30
CA GLY A 144 5.78 -9.73 -7.24
C GLY A 144 5.50 -8.72 -8.36
N GLU A 145 4.24 -8.31 -8.54
CA GLU A 145 3.85 -7.31 -9.55
C GLU A 145 3.38 -5.99 -8.92
N THR A 146 2.41 -6.10 -8.00
CA THR A 146 1.79 -4.94 -7.34
C THR A 146 2.39 -4.65 -5.98
N GLY A 147 3.04 -5.65 -5.38
CA GLY A 147 3.65 -5.59 -4.06
C GLY A 147 4.27 -6.94 -3.68
N VAL A 148 5.12 -6.96 -2.67
CA VAL A 148 5.77 -8.18 -2.14
C VAL A 148 5.35 -8.39 -0.69
N MET A 149 5.28 -7.32 0.10
CA MET A 149 4.93 -7.37 1.51
C MET A 149 3.42 -7.36 1.71
N SER A 150 2.97 -8.13 2.70
CA SER A 150 1.66 -7.97 3.34
C SER A 150 1.83 -7.23 4.66
N PHE A 151 0.79 -6.53 5.09
CA PHE A 151 0.86 -5.64 6.24
C PHE A 151 -0.30 -5.84 7.21
N MET A 152 -0.07 -5.58 8.50
CA MET A 152 -1.10 -5.52 9.53
C MET A 152 -0.93 -4.28 10.42
N ILE A 153 -2.03 -3.66 10.82
CA ILE A 153 -2.04 -2.55 11.78
C ILE A 153 -3.22 -2.73 12.75
N ASP A 154 -3.02 -2.39 14.02
CA ASP A 154 -4.07 -2.26 15.03
C ASP A 154 -4.19 -0.79 15.47
N GLN A 155 -4.99 -0.54 16.51
CA GLN A 155 -5.28 0.82 16.99
C GLN A 155 -4.09 1.54 17.62
N GLN A 156 -2.99 0.81 17.85
CA GLN A 156 -1.73 1.35 18.33
C GLN A 156 -0.91 1.99 17.20
N ASP A 157 -1.45 2.02 15.98
CA ASP A 157 -0.89 2.69 14.80
C ASP A 157 0.52 2.20 14.43
N ARG A 158 0.80 0.94 14.74
CA ARG A 158 2.09 0.29 14.45
C ARG A 158 1.92 -0.73 13.34
N VAL A 159 2.54 -0.46 12.20
CA VAL A 159 2.51 -1.36 11.04
C VAL A 159 3.50 -2.52 11.23
N TYR A 160 2.99 -3.72 10.99
CA TYR A 160 3.78 -4.94 10.85
C TYR A 160 3.76 -5.39 9.40
N GLN A 161 4.84 -5.99 8.94
CA GLN A 161 4.99 -6.52 7.59
C GLN A 161 5.51 -7.96 7.59
N ALA A 162 5.09 -8.73 6.59
CA ALA A 162 5.62 -10.06 6.29
C ALA A 162 5.52 -10.32 4.78
N ASN A 163 6.52 -10.99 4.21
CA ASN A 163 6.42 -11.51 2.86
C ASN A 163 5.74 -12.89 2.90
N LEU A 164 4.47 -12.94 2.48
CA LEU A 164 3.69 -14.18 2.46
C LEU A 164 3.93 -15.03 1.19
N GLY A 165 4.73 -14.51 0.24
CA GLY A 165 5.09 -15.17 -1.01
C GLY A 165 3.98 -15.17 -2.06
N GLU A 166 4.12 -15.99 -3.10
CA GLU A 166 3.14 -16.12 -4.20
C GLU A 166 1.72 -16.47 -3.71
N GLU A 167 1.62 -17.15 -2.57
CA GLU A 167 0.36 -17.52 -1.93
C GLU A 167 -0.23 -16.41 -1.03
N SER A 168 0.28 -15.17 -1.13
CA SER A 168 -0.15 -14.03 -0.31
C SER A 168 -1.67 -13.89 -0.24
N ALA A 169 -2.36 -14.05 -1.37
CA ALA A 169 -3.82 -13.96 -1.41
C ALA A 169 -4.51 -15.04 -0.58
N ALA A 170 -4.07 -16.31 -0.69
CA ALA A 170 -4.66 -17.42 0.05
C ALA A 170 -4.37 -17.32 1.55
N LYS A 171 -3.10 -17.10 1.92
CA LYS A 171 -2.68 -16.91 3.32
C LYS A 171 -3.38 -15.72 3.97
N ALA A 172 -3.53 -14.61 3.25
CA ALA A 172 -4.25 -13.45 3.75
C ALA A 172 -5.72 -13.77 4.05
N GLN A 173 -6.37 -14.68 3.30
CA GLN A 173 -7.74 -15.08 3.61
C GLN A 173 -7.86 -15.82 4.94
N GLU A 174 -6.84 -16.59 5.32
CA GLU A 174 -6.79 -17.36 6.57
C GLU A 174 -6.53 -16.47 7.80
N ILE A 175 -5.88 -15.33 7.61
CA ILE A 175 -5.61 -14.35 8.68
C ILE A 175 -6.91 -13.61 9.03
N THR A 176 -7.49 -13.97 10.17
CA THR A 176 -8.76 -13.41 10.68
C THR A 176 -8.58 -12.56 11.95
N ARG A 177 -7.38 -12.57 12.54
CA ARG A 177 -7.06 -11.83 13.77
C ARG A 177 -5.66 -11.22 13.68
N PHE A 178 -5.52 -10.06 14.32
CA PHE A 178 -4.25 -9.38 14.48
C PHE A 178 -3.36 -10.12 15.48
N THR A 179 -2.47 -10.94 14.94
CA THR A 179 -1.46 -11.69 15.69
C THR A 179 -0.15 -11.69 14.90
N PRO A 180 0.61 -10.58 14.88
CA PRO A 180 1.88 -10.54 14.18
C PRO A 180 2.89 -11.44 14.89
N ASP A 181 3.05 -12.65 14.34
CA ASP A 181 3.95 -13.69 14.87
C ASP A 181 5.33 -13.61 14.19
N ALA A 182 6.36 -13.41 15.01
CA ALA A 182 7.73 -13.33 14.54
C ALA A 182 8.22 -14.66 13.95
N ASP A 183 7.75 -15.81 14.47
CA ASP A 183 8.10 -17.13 13.94
C ASP A 183 7.48 -17.36 12.56
N ALA A 184 6.37 -16.67 12.26
CA ALA A 184 5.73 -16.62 10.95
C ALA A 184 6.28 -15.49 10.04
N GLY A 185 7.36 -14.80 10.46
CA GLY A 185 8.05 -13.79 9.66
C GLY A 185 7.47 -12.37 9.75
N TRP A 186 6.56 -12.10 10.70
CA TRP A 186 6.06 -10.75 10.94
C TRP A 186 7.06 -9.91 11.73
N GLN A 187 7.35 -8.72 11.21
CA GLN A 187 8.24 -7.75 11.84
C GLN A 187 7.64 -6.35 11.75
N VAL A 188 8.17 -5.41 12.52
CA VAL A 188 7.75 -4.00 12.41
C VAL A 188 8.19 -3.47 11.04
N ALA A 189 7.30 -2.76 10.35
CA ALA A 189 7.69 -1.98 9.18
C ALA A 189 8.47 -0.75 9.67
N GLU A 190 9.74 -0.65 9.29
CA GLU A 190 10.53 0.55 9.57
C GLU A 190 10.06 1.71 8.69
N PRO A 191 10.04 2.96 9.19
CA PRO A 191 9.65 4.15 8.43
C PRO A 191 10.59 4.49 7.27
#